data_AF-A0A5N5Q355-F1
#
_entry.id   AF-A0A5N5Q355-F1
#
_cell.length_a   1.000
_cell.length_b   1.000
_cell.length_c   1.000
_cell.angle_alpha   90.00
_cell.angle_beta   90.00
_cell.angle_gamma   90.00
#
_symmetry.space_group_name_H-M   'P 1'
#
loop_
_entity.id
_entity.type
_entity.pdbx_description
1 polymer ?
#
loop_
_entity_poly.entity_id
_entity_poly.type
_entity_poly.pdbx_seq_one_letter_code
_entity_poly.pdbx_strand_id
1 'polypeptide(L)'
;MSANTPESIPTSSDPRSKRPTKKRALSPTSLQAATLSTLFSKPDQEIRLPPPLSSSSSTSGSLVAKRAVPEIVTNVQGSSAGAGSGEFHVYKASRRREYERLRVMDEEVQEEKDREEFERGRKEREMRDEEKTRRNRERRERKKGKRGGNGKGGEKGAEAGKVGKVLPRTVGEGRDEDMADGDGEGQERDGGQPAVVASGPGLVIHDDD
;
A
#
# COMPACT_ATOMS: atom_id res chain seq x y z
N MET A 1 30.46 -6.36 56.84
CA MET A 1 30.95 -6.98 55.59
C MET A 1 30.24 -8.32 55.44
N SER A 2 29.19 -8.43 54.63
CA SER A 2 28.46 -9.69 54.42
C SER A 2 29.13 -10.46 53.29
N ALA A 3 29.65 -11.64 53.62
CA ALA A 3 30.35 -12.51 52.70
C ALA A 3 29.41 -13.01 51.58
N ASN A 4 29.89 -12.98 50.34
CA ASN A 4 29.26 -13.69 49.21
C ASN A 4 29.50 -15.20 49.37
N THR A 5 28.71 -15.86 50.22
CA THR A 5 28.64 -17.32 50.27
C THR A 5 27.80 -17.83 49.08
N PRO A 6 28.16 -18.95 48.43
CA PRO A 6 27.47 -19.48 47.25
C PRO A 6 25.99 -19.86 47.49
N GLU A 7 25.55 -19.93 48.74
CA GLU A 7 24.16 -20.27 49.11
C GLU A 7 23.20 -19.08 49.13
N SER A 8 23.69 -17.84 48.96
CA SER A 8 22.86 -16.63 48.99
C SER A 8 22.50 -16.10 47.60
N ILE A 9 22.56 -16.95 46.57
CA ILE A 9 21.97 -16.61 45.27
C ILE A 9 20.45 -16.79 45.43
N PRO A 10 19.63 -15.76 45.23
CA PRO A 10 18.18 -15.94 45.29
C PRO A 10 17.79 -17.05 44.32
N THR A 11 16.97 -18.01 44.75
CA THR A 11 16.55 -19.19 43.96
C THR A 11 15.87 -18.86 42.63
N SER A 12 15.60 -17.57 42.36
CA SER A 12 15.17 -17.02 41.08
C SER A 12 16.30 -16.87 40.04
N SER A 13 17.56 -16.90 40.46
CA SER A 13 18.75 -16.66 39.62
C SER A 13 19.66 -17.88 39.48
N ASP A 14 19.24 -19.04 39.99
CA ASP A 14 19.99 -20.31 39.87
C ASP A 14 19.78 -20.95 38.48
N PRO A 15 20.82 -21.10 37.65
CA PRO A 15 20.73 -21.71 36.32
C PRO A 15 20.38 -23.21 36.34
N ARG A 16 20.49 -23.89 37.50
CA ARG A 16 20.07 -25.29 37.67
C ARG A 16 18.57 -25.41 37.95
N SER A 17 17.93 -24.32 38.37
CA SER A 17 16.49 -24.32 38.59
C SER A 17 15.78 -24.32 37.23
N LYS A 18 15.16 -25.45 36.88
CA LYS A 18 14.29 -25.56 35.68
C LYS A 18 12.95 -24.81 35.85
N ARG A 19 12.93 -23.78 36.69
CA ARG A 19 11.74 -22.97 36.91
C ARG A 19 11.48 -22.19 35.62
N PRO A 20 10.24 -22.13 35.13
CA PRO A 20 9.92 -21.34 33.96
C PRO A 20 10.20 -19.88 34.29
N THR A 21 11.32 -19.35 33.79
CA THR A 21 11.61 -17.92 33.89
C THR A 21 10.53 -17.18 33.14
N LYS A 22 9.92 -16.16 33.77
CA LYS A 22 8.98 -15.26 33.07
C LYS A 22 9.66 -14.81 31.77
N LYS A 23 9.11 -15.21 30.62
CA LYS A 23 9.65 -14.86 29.30
C LYS A 23 9.69 -13.35 29.24
N ARG A 24 10.88 -12.76 29.33
CA ARG A 24 11.05 -11.32 29.19
C ARG A 24 10.64 -10.97 27.77
N ALA A 25 9.83 -9.92 27.60
CA ALA A 25 9.59 -9.36 26.27
C ALA A 25 10.95 -8.93 25.71
N LEU A 26 11.46 -9.69 24.74
CA LEU A 26 12.74 -9.44 24.10
C LEU A 26 12.61 -8.16 23.27
N SER A 27 13.63 -7.30 23.29
CA SER A 27 13.67 -6.16 22.39
C SER A 27 13.68 -6.63 20.93
N PRO A 28 13.26 -5.79 19.96
CA PRO A 28 13.28 -6.17 18.54
C PRO A 28 14.65 -6.69 18.08
N THR A 29 15.73 -6.03 18.51
CA THR A 29 17.11 -6.45 18.25
C THR A 29 17.45 -7.79 18.90
N SER A 30 16.95 -8.03 20.12
CA SER A 30 17.18 -9.30 20.81
C SER A 30 16.40 -10.46 20.19
N LEU A 31 15.21 -10.21 19.63
CA LEU A 31 14.47 -11.21 18.84
C LEU A 31 15.24 -11.55 17.57
N GLN A 32 15.72 -10.55 16.84
CA GLN A 32 16.56 -10.76 15.66
C GLN A 32 17.82 -11.56 16.00
N ALA A 33 18.55 -11.18 17.04
CA ALA A 33 19.74 -11.90 17.49
C ALA A 33 19.43 -13.36 17.84
N ALA A 34 18.30 -13.63 18.50
CA ALA A 34 17.85 -14.99 18.77
C ALA A 34 17.58 -15.77 17.48
N THR A 35 16.85 -15.18 16.51
CA THR A 35 16.62 -15.83 15.21
C THR A 35 17.91 -16.10 14.45
N LEU A 36 18.86 -15.16 14.46
CA LEU A 36 20.18 -15.34 13.85
C LEU A 36 20.97 -16.47 14.53
N SER A 37 20.94 -16.53 15.87
CA SER A 37 21.60 -17.62 16.61
C SER A 37 21.01 -18.99 16.27
N THR A 38 19.70 -19.07 16.01
CA THR A 38 19.07 -20.33 15.58
C THR A 38 19.44 -20.70 14.14
N LEU A 39 19.51 -19.74 13.22
CA LEU A 39 19.92 -19.97 11.84
C LEU A 39 21.40 -20.40 11.77
N PHE A 40 22.28 -19.77 12.55
CA PHE A 40 23.71 -20.13 12.60
C PHE A 40 24.01 -21.43 13.34
N SER A 41 23.07 -21.99 14.10
CA SER A 41 23.28 -23.30 14.72
C SER A 41 23.44 -24.42 13.70
N LYS A 42 22.90 -24.27 12.48
CA LYS A 42 22.99 -25.25 11.39
C LYS A 42 23.20 -24.51 10.06
N PRO A 43 24.44 -24.06 9.77
CA PRO A 43 24.71 -23.24 8.59
C PRO A 43 24.50 -24.02 7.27
N ASP A 44 24.63 -25.34 7.28
CA ASP A 44 24.46 -26.19 6.09
C ASP A 44 22.98 -26.48 5.74
N GLN A 45 22.03 -26.04 6.58
CA GLN A 45 20.61 -26.29 6.33
C GLN A 45 20.07 -25.35 5.24
N GLU A 46 19.55 -25.92 4.16
CA GLU A 46 18.87 -25.15 3.10
C GLU A 46 17.66 -24.37 3.66
N ILE A 47 17.67 -23.06 3.45
CA ILE A 47 16.57 -22.17 3.84
C ILE A 47 15.54 -22.14 2.71
N ARG A 48 14.41 -22.82 2.90
CA ARG A 48 13.26 -22.73 1.98
C ARG A 48 12.46 -21.47 2.27
N LEU A 49 12.69 -20.43 1.48
CA LEU A 49 11.84 -19.25 1.50
C LEU A 49 10.47 -19.63 0.94
N PRO A 50 9.36 -19.18 1.59
CA PRO A 50 8.06 -19.35 0.99
C PRO A 50 8.06 -18.64 -0.37
N PRO A 51 7.51 -19.26 -1.42
CA PRO A 51 7.39 -18.60 -2.70
C PRO A 51 6.51 -17.33 -2.54
N PRO A 52 6.66 -16.32 -3.43
CA PRO A 52 5.85 -15.11 -3.32
C PRO A 52 4.36 -15.51 -3.30
N LEU A 53 3.59 -14.86 -2.44
CA LEU A 53 2.17 -15.16 -2.15
C LEU A 53 1.28 -15.25 -3.41
N SER A 54 1.72 -14.65 -4.52
CA SER A 54 1.08 -14.75 -5.84
C SER A 54 1.23 -16.13 -6.52
N SER A 55 2.30 -16.87 -6.23
CA SER A 55 2.61 -18.17 -6.85
C SER A 55 2.24 -19.38 -5.98
N SER A 56 2.25 -19.25 -4.64
CA SER A 56 1.60 -20.24 -3.77
C SER A 56 0.17 -19.82 -3.48
N SER A 57 -0.75 -20.52 -4.13
CA SER A 57 -2.21 -20.52 -4.02
C SER A 57 -2.83 -20.45 -2.61
N SER A 58 -2.52 -19.42 -1.83
CA SER A 58 -2.99 -19.24 -0.45
C SER A 58 -3.66 -17.90 -0.23
N THR A 59 -3.71 -17.04 -1.26
CA THR A 59 -4.66 -15.94 -1.30
C THR A 59 -6.07 -16.50 -1.47
N SER A 60 -7.02 -15.94 -0.72
CA SER A 60 -8.45 -16.30 -0.71
C SER A 60 -9.02 -16.52 -2.12
N GLY A 61 -8.65 -15.67 -3.09
CA GLY A 61 -9.07 -15.80 -4.49
C GLY A 61 -8.56 -17.06 -5.21
N SER A 62 -7.36 -17.56 -4.89
CA SER A 62 -6.82 -18.77 -5.51
C SER A 62 -7.51 -20.05 -5.01
N LEU A 63 -8.00 -20.08 -3.77
CA LEU A 63 -8.80 -21.20 -3.27
C LEU A 63 -10.19 -21.26 -3.92
N VAL A 64 -10.75 -20.10 -4.29
CA VAL A 64 -11.99 -20.00 -5.07
C VAL A 64 -11.75 -20.41 -6.53
N ALA A 65 -10.66 -19.95 -7.15
CA ALA A 65 -10.25 -20.39 -8.50
C ALA A 65 -9.97 -21.91 -8.59
N LYS A 66 -9.44 -22.52 -7.52
CA LYS A 66 -9.24 -23.98 -7.43
C LYS A 66 -10.52 -24.78 -7.18
N ARG A 67 -11.60 -24.12 -6.77
CA ARG A 67 -12.95 -24.70 -6.68
C ARG A 67 -13.77 -24.35 -7.92
N ALA A 68 -13.15 -24.42 -9.10
CA ALA A 68 -13.88 -24.43 -10.35
C ALA A 68 -15.05 -25.41 -10.23
N VAL A 69 -16.26 -24.93 -10.53
CA VAL A 69 -17.47 -25.75 -10.43
C VAL A 69 -17.26 -26.95 -11.34
N PRO A 70 -17.37 -28.20 -10.84
CA PRO A 70 -17.15 -29.36 -11.67
C PRO A 70 -18.14 -29.35 -12.83
N GLU A 71 -17.64 -29.52 -14.05
CA GLU A 71 -18.46 -29.47 -15.27
C GLU A 71 -19.52 -30.57 -15.31
N ILE A 72 -19.20 -31.74 -14.77
CA ILE A 72 -20.10 -32.89 -14.75
C ILE A 72 -20.39 -33.28 -13.30
N VAL A 73 -21.65 -33.14 -12.92
CA VAL A 73 -22.17 -33.69 -11.67
C VAL A 73 -22.78 -35.05 -11.98
N THR A 74 -22.14 -36.12 -11.52
CA THR A 74 -22.55 -37.50 -11.84
C THR A 74 -23.74 -38.01 -11.03
N ASN A 75 -24.14 -37.29 -9.97
CA ASN A 75 -25.11 -37.75 -8.97
C ASN A 75 -26.43 -36.97 -9.04
N VAL A 76 -26.88 -36.62 -10.25
CA VAL A 76 -28.14 -35.88 -10.44
C VAL A 76 -29.30 -36.87 -10.48
N GLN A 77 -30.12 -36.84 -9.42
CA GLN A 77 -31.38 -37.59 -9.36
C GLN A 77 -32.39 -36.98 -10.35
N GLY A 78 -33.28 -37.79 -10.94
CA GLY A 78 -34.21 -37.34 -11.98
C GLY A 78 -35.10 -36.16 -11.56
N SER A 79 -35.51 -35.32 -12.51
CA SER A 79 -36.17 -34.02 -12.26
C SER A 79 -37.51 -34.11 -11.53
N SER A 80 -38.19 -35.26 -11.58
CA SER A 80 -39.47 -35.52 -10.88
C SER A 80 -39.28 -36.27 -9.56
N ALA A 81 -38.06 -36.65 -9.22
CA ALA A 81 -37.80 -37.42 -8.02
C ALA A 81 -37.85 -36.49 -6.78
N GLY A 82 -38.41 -36.98 -5.67
CA GLY A 82 -38.56 -36.20 -4.45
C GLY A 82 -37.23 -35.82 -3.79
N ALA A 83 -37.27 -34.85 -2.88
CA ALA A 83 -36.09 -34.40 -2.14
C ALA A 83 -35.53 -35.52 -1.25
N GLY A 84 -34.27 -35.92 -1.50
CA GLY A 84 -33.55 -36.86 -0.67
C GLY A 84 -33.08 -36.23 0.65
N SER A 85 -32.72 -37.07 1.63
CA SER A 85 -32.22 -36.60 2.93
C SER A 85 -30.90 -35.81 2.86
N GLY A 86 -30.11 -36.02 1.80
CA GLY A 86 -28.85 -35.30 1.55
C GLY A 86 -29.01 -33.97 0.80
N GLU A 87 -30.17 -33.69 0.21
CA GLU A 87 -30.37 -32.55 -0.70
C GLU A 87 -30.15 -31.20 0.02
N PHE A 88 -30.58 -31.12 1.28
CA PHE A 88 -30.35 -29.92 2.10
C PHE A 88 -28.86 -29.59 2.26
N HIS A 89 -28.01 -30.60 2.43
CA HIS A 89 -26.57 -30.38 2.58
C HIS A 89 -25.90 -30.03 1.26
N VAL A 90 -26.37 -30.58 0.14
CA VAL A 90 -25.93 -30.21 -1.21
C VAL A 90 -26.22 -28.73 -1.45
N TYR A 91 -27.45 -28.28 -1.20
CA TYR A 91 -27.84 -26.88 -1.30
C TYR A 91 -27.03 -25.96 -0.38
N LYS A 92 -26.84 -26.34 0.88
CA LYS A 92 -26.05 -25.56 1.84
C LYS A 92 -24.60 -25.39 1.36
N ALA A 93 -24.01 -26.44 0.80
CA ALA A 93 -22.66 -26.40 0.26
C ALA A 93 -22.58 -25.57 -1.04
N SER A 94 -23.53 -25.73 -1.96
CA SER A 94 -23.55 -24.97 -3.22
C SER A 94 -23.77 -23.48 -2.98
N ARG A 95 -24.74 -23.11 -2.12
CA ARG A 95 -25.00 -21.71 -1.74
C ARG A 95 -23.79 -21.07 -1.08
N ARG A 96 -23.10 -21.79 -0.19
CA ARG A 96 -21.88 -21.27 0.45
C ARG A 96 -20.77 -21.03 -0.57
N ARG A 97 -20.54 -21.96 -1.49
CA ARG A 97 -19.56 -21.80 -2.58
C ARG A 97 -19.90 -20.61 -3.47
N GLU A 98 -21.18 -20.40 -3.77
CA GLU A 98 -21.64 -19.30 -4.61
C GLU A 98 -21.48 -17.93 -3.93
N TYR A 99 -21.79 -17.82 -2.63
CA TYR A 99 -21.53 -16.59 -1.88
C TYR A 99 -20.04 -16.30 -1.74
N GLU A 100 -19.22 -17.33 -1.50
CA GLU A 100 -17.76 -17.19 -1.51
C GLU A 100 -17.26 -16.70 -2.89
N ARG A 101 -17.82 -17.22 -3.99
CA ARG A 101 -17.47 -16.82 -5.36
C ARG A 101 -17.85 -15.36 -5.65
N LEU A 102 -19.09 -14.97 -5.38
CA LEU A 102 -19.57 -13.60 -5.59
C LEU A 102 -18.76 -12.61 -4.76
N ARG A 103 -18.52 -12.94 -3.49
CA ARG A 103 -17.72 -12.10 -2.60
C ARG A 103 -16.30 -11.88 -3.12
N VAL A 104 -15.63 -12.93 -3.60
CA VAL A 104 -14.27 -12.78 -4.16
C VAL A 104 -14.30 -11.93 -5.43
N MET A 105 -15.28 -12.12 -6.31
CA MET A 105 -15.42 -11.31 -7.51
C MET A 105 -15.65 -9.82 -7.16
N ASP A 106 -16.49 -9.53 -6.18
CA ASP A 106 -16.75 -8.16 -5.72
C ASP A 106 -15.49 -7.53 -5.07
N GLU A 107 -14.77 -8.30 -4.25
CA GLU A 107 -13.50 -7.88 -3.63
C GLU A 107 -12.43 -7.58 -4.69
N GLU A 108 -12.30 -8.43 -5.71
CA GLU A 108 -11.35 -8.23 -6.83
C GLU A 108 -11.66 -6.95 -7.63
N VAL A 109 -12.95 -6.71 -7.93
CA VAL A 109 -13.39 -5.49 -8.63
C VAL A 109 -13.16 -4.23 -7.81
N GLN A 110 -13.35 -4.30 -6.49
CA GLN A 110 -13.03 -3.19 -5.59
C GLN A 110 -11.53 -2.92 -5.56
N GLU A 111 -10.71 -3.96 -5.39
CA GLU A 111 -9.25 -3.82 -5.38
C GLU A 111 -8.70 -3.26 -6.70
N GLU A 112 -9.26 -3.65 -7.84
CA GLU A 112 -8.86 -3.12 -9.15
C GLU A 112 -9.14 -1.61 -9.25
N LYS A 113 -10.35 -1.18 -8.86
CA LYS A 113 -10.72 0.24 -8.85
C LYS A 113 -9.83 1.05 -7.91
N ASP A 114 -9.61 0.56 -6.69
CA ASP A 114 -8.77 1.24 -5.71
C ASP A 114 -7.32 1.37 -6.20
N ARG A 115 -6.80 0.34 -6.88
CA ARG A 115 -5.46 0.38 -7.50
C ARG A 115 -5.40 1.40 -8.64
N GLU A 116 -6.39 1.41 -9.53
CA GLU A 116 -6.45 2.36 -10.65
C GLU A 116 -6.51 3.81 -10.14
N GLU A 117 -7.36 4.09 -9.16
CA GLU A 117 -7.47 5.41 -8.52
C GLU A 117 -6.16 5.83 -7.85
N PHE A 118 -5.53 4.91 -7.12
CA PHE A 118 -4.24 5.15 -6.48
C PHE A 118 -3.14 5.44 -7.51
N GLU A 119 -3.06 4.66 -8.58
CA GLU A 119 -2.09 4.87 -9.66
C GLU A 119 -2.32 6.19 -10.38
N ARG A 120 -3.58 6.54 -10.67
CA ARG A 120 -3.93 7.84 -11.27
C ARG A 120 -3.49 8.99 -10.37
N GLY A 121 -3.81 8.93 -9.08
CA GLY A 121 -3.42 9.94 -8.11
C GLY A 121 -1.90 10.01 -7.88
N ARG A 122 -1.19 8.88 -7.96
CA ARG A 122 0.27 8.83 -7.92
C ARG A 122 0.88 9.53 -9.13
N LYS A 123 0.43 9.20 -10.35
CA LYS A 123 0.89 9.81 -11.61
C LYS A 123 0.64 11.32 -11.63
N GLU A 124 -0.52 11.78 -11.18
CA GLU A 124 -0.81 13.23 -11.11
C GLU A 124 0.15 13.97 -10.16
N ARG A 125 0.42 13.40 -8.98
CA ARG A 125 1.37 13.99 -8.01
C ARG A 125 2.79 14.03 -8.57
N GLU A 126 3.23 12.94 -9.19
CA GLU A 126 4.55 12.84 -9.84
C GLU A 126 4.70 13.89 -10.94
N MET A 127 3.71 14.01 -11.84
CA MET A 127 3.69 15.05 -12.88
C MET A 127 3.74 16.47 -12.30
N ARG A 128 2.95 16.76 -11.25
CA ARG A 128 2.95 18.07 -10.58
C ARG A 128 4.32 18.41 -9.97
N ASP A 129 5.00 17.42 -9.41
CA ASP A 129 6.33 17.59 -8.83
C ASP A 129 7.41 17.70 -9.91
N GLU A 130 7.30 16.95 -11.01
CA GLU A 130 8.15 17.07 -12.20
C GLU A 130 8.02 18.45 -12.86
N GLU A 131 6.82 18.99 -13.01
CA GLU A 131 6.59 20.34 -13.55
C GLU A 131 7.23 21.41 -12.67
N LYS A 132 7.05 21.33 -11.35
CA LYS A 132 7.69 22.24 -10.39
C LYS A 132 9.21 22.14 -10.46
N THR A 133 9.76 20.93 -10.47
CA THR A 133 11.21 20.71 -10.54
C THR A 133 11.79 21.16 -11.88
N ARG A 134 11.10 20.93 -13.00
CA ARG A 134 11.46 21.43 -14.35
C ARG A 134 11.47 22.95 -14.40
N ARG A 135 10.40 23.62 -13.94
CA ARG A 135 10.31 25.09 -13.89
C ARG A 135 11.44 25.68 -13.03
N ASN A 136 11.75 25.03 -11.90
CA ASN A 136 12.85 25.46 -11.03
C ASN A 136 14.23 25.20 -11.65
N ARG A 137 14.43 24.08 -12.35
CA ARG A 137 15.66 23.79 -13.10
C ARG A 137 15.88 24.81 -14.20
N GLU A 138 14.87 25.10 -15.01
CA GLU A 138 14.92 26.11 -16.08
C GLU A 138 15.24 27.51 -15.51
N ARG A 139 14.61 27.90 -14.39
CA ARG A 139 14.94 29.16 -13.69
C ARG A 139 16.41 29.21 -13.24
N ARG A 140 16.98 28.09 -12.77
CA ARG A 140 18.40 28.01 -12.37
C ARG A 140 19.33 28.09 -13.59
N GLU A 141 19.01 27.37 -14.66
CA GLU A 141 19.79 27.39 -15.91
C GLU A 141 19.78 28.77 -16.57
N ARG A 142 18.63 29.44 -16.65
CA ARG A 142 18.54 30.84 -17.12
C ARG A 142 19.42 31.78 -16.29
N LYS A 143 19.43 31.63 -14.96
CA LYS A 143 20.31 32.42 -14.07
C LYS A 143 21.79 32.07 -14.25
N LYS A 144 22.12 30.79 -14.48
CA LYS A 144 23.50 30.33 -14.76
C LYS A 144 23.99 30.85 -16.11
N GLY A 145 23.18 30.80 -17.16
CA GLY A 145 23.50 31.34 -18.48
C GLY A 145 23.78 32.85 -18.45
N LYS A 146 22.96 33.63 -17.73
CA LYS A 146 23.19 35.08 -17.53
C LYS A 146 24.48 35.38 -16.74
N ARG A 147 24.85 34.52 -15.77
CA ARG A 147 26.10 34.68 -15.00
C ARG A 147 27.34 34.18 -15.77
N GLY A 148 27.19 33.17 -16.63
CA GLY A 148 28.26 32.65 -17.48
C GLY A 148 28.59 33.54 -18.68
N GLY A 149 27.61 34.33 -19.17
CA GLY A 149 27.82 35.31 -20.24
C GLY A 149 28.62 36.55 -19.81
N ASN A 150 28.57 36.93 -18.53
CA ASN A 150 29.32 38.07 -17.97
C ASN A 150 30.66 37.68 -17.33
N GLY A 151 31.10 36.43 -17.46
CA GLY A 151 32.27 35.88 -16.76
C GLY A 151 33.34 35.27 -17.66
N LYS A 152 33.35 35.57 -18.96
CA LYS A 152 34.46 35.18 -19.85
C LYS A 152 35.45 36.34 -19.96
N GLY A 153 36.18 36.54 -18.87
CA GLY A 153 37.30 37.47 -18.78
C GLY A 153 38.01 37.29 -17.45
N GLY A 154 39.14 36.59 -17.46
CA GLY A 154 40.05 36.54 -16.30
C GLY A 154 40.51 35.13 -15.92
N GLU A 155 41.38 34.56 -16.74
CA GLU A 155 42.34 33.57 -16.27
C GLU A 155 43.50 34.33 -15.59
N LYS A 156 43.72 34.09 -14.28
CA LYS A 156 45.02 33.98 -13.59
C LYS A 156 44.80 34.02 -12.07
N GLY A 157 45.44 33.08 -11.38
CA GLY A 157 45.22 32.80 -9.96
C GLY A 157 45.84 33.81 -8.98
N ALA A 158 45.41 33.69 -7.73
CA ALA A 158 46.21 33.99 -6.55
C ALA A 158 45.58 33.30 -5.33
N GLU A 159 46.44 32.60 -4.62
CA GLU A 159 46.30 31.98 -3.31
C GLU A 159 45.93 32.98 -2.19
N ALA A 160 45.46 32.43 -1.07
CA ALA A 160 45.55 32.91 0.32
C ALA A 160 44.22 33.31 0.97
N GLY A 161 43.89 32.58 2.03
CA GLY A 161 42.58 32.58 2.67
C GLY A 161 42.33 33.68 3.69
N LYS A 162 41.09 33.71 4.20
CA LYS A 162 40.75 34.02 5.59
C LYS A 162 39.26 33.74 5.86
N VAL A 163 39.05 32.80 6.77
CA VAL A 163 38.08 32.77 7.90
C VAL A 163 36.69 33.37 7.65
N GLY A 164 35.69 32.50 7.78
CA GLY A 164 34.28 32.83 7.65
C GLY A 164 33.79 33.90 8.63
N LYS A 165 32.97 34.80 8.09
CA LYS A 165 32.09 35.68 8.86
C LYS A 165 30.71 35.62 8.23
N VAL A 166 29.81 34.89 8.89
CA VAL A 166 28.40 34.77 8.51
C VAL A 166 27.70 36.06 8.98
N LEU A 167 27.14 36.83 8.05
CA LEU A 167 26.22 37.93 8.37
C LEU A 167 24.78 37.51 8.07
N PRO A 168 23.81 37.88 8.92
CA PRO A 168 22.43 37.46 8.77
C PRO A 168 21.76 38.18 7.60
N ARG A 169 20.99 37.41 6.84
CA ARG A 169 20.26 37.84 5.66
C ARG A 169 19.00 38.58 6.12
N THR A 170 19.02 39.92 6.04
CA THR A 170 17.83 40.75 6.24
C THR A 170 16.82 40.45 5.14
N VAL A 171 15.62 40.02 5.55
CA VAL A 171 14.46 39.80 4.66
C VAL A 171 13.92 41.18 4.28
N GLY A 172 14.24 41.63 3.07
CA GLY A 172 13.61 42.77 2.45
C GLY A 172 12.33 42.34 1.77
N GLU A 173 11.21 42.84 2.29
CA GLU A 173 9.89 42.82 1.67
C GLU A 173 9.96 43.41 0.25
N GLY A 174 9.42 42.67 -0.71
CA GLY A 174 9.10 43.16 -2.04
C GLY A 174 7.70 42.66 -2.35
N ARG A 175 6.71 43.51 -2.04
CA ARG A 175 5.34 43.41 -2.53
C ARG A 175 5.38 43.72 -4.02
N ASP A 176 4.89 42.80 -4.83
CA ASP A 176 4.31 43.12 -6.14
C ASP A 176 2.90 42.55 -6.10
N GLU A 177 1.94 43.43 -5.83
CA GLU A 177 0.51 43.19 -6.00
C GLU A 177 0.12 43.42 -7.47
N ASP A 178 -1.07 42.89 -7.81
CA ASP A 178 -1.91 43.21 -8.96
C ASP A 178 -1.71 42.41 -10.26
N MET A 179 -2.61 41.43 -10.47
CA MET A 179 -3.73 41.58 -11.40
C MET A 179 -4.85 40.60 -11.03
N ALA A 180 -5.99 41.17 -10.64
CA ALA A 180 -7.27 40.50 -10.46
C ALA A 180 -8.08 40.67 -11.76
N ASP A 181 -8.61 39.57 -12.28
CA ASP A 181 -9.75 39.58 -13.20
C ASP A 181 -10.83 38.69 -12.58
N GLY A 182 -11.88 39.34 -12.09
CA GLY A 182 -13.15 38.71 -11.77
C GLY A 182 -14.13 38.89 -12.93
N ASP A 183 -14.96 37.89 -13.16
CA ASP A 183 -16.43 38.00 -13.17
C ASP A 183 -17.06 36.86 -13.99
N GLY A 184 -18.06 36.20 -13.40
CA GLY A 184 -18.74 35.04 -13.97
C GLY A 184 -19.87 34.54 -13.08
N GLU A 185 -20.82 35.45 -12.81
CA GLU A 185 -22.23 35.30 -12.41
C GLU A 185 -22.73 33.95 -11.82
N GLY A 186 -23.08 34.00 -10.53
CA GLY A 186 -23.92 33.01 -9.87
C GLY A 186 -25.39 33.33 -10.08
N GLN A 187 -26.14 32.36 -10.63
CA GLN A 187 -27.59 32.45 -10.76
C GLN A 187 -28.27 31.47 -9.80
N GLU A 188 -29.09 32.04 -8.93
CA GLU A 188 -29.98 31.38 -7.97
C GLU A 188 -30.99 30.47 -8.69
N ARG A 189 -31.24 29.25 -8.15
CA ARG A 189 -32.51 28.54 -8.35
C ARG A 189 -32.91 27.78 -7.08
N ASP A 190 -34.06 28.21 -6.56
CA ASP A 190 -34.92 27.61 -5.56
C ASP A 190 -35.56 26.29 -6.05
N GLY A 191 -36.04 25.46 -5.11
CA GLY A 191 -37.02 24.41 -5.38
C GLY A 191 -36.68 23.01 -4.83
N GLY A 192 -37.26 22.67 -3.67
CA GLY A 192 -37.24 21.32 -3.11
C GLY A 192 -38.45 20.46 -3.47
N GLN A 193 -38.21 19.13 -3.42
CA GLN A 193 -39.12 17.95 -3.37
C GLN A 193 -39.62 17.34 -4.71
N PRO A 194 -40.10 16.08 -4.73
CA PRO A 194 -39.36 14.82 -4.61
C PRO A 194 -39.54 13.91 -5.86
N ALA A 195 -38.54 13.05 -6.16
CA ALA A 195 -38.51 12.20 -7.35
C ALA A 195 -39.54 11.05 -7.30
N VAL A 196 -40.46 11.05 -8.27
CA VAL A 196 -41.36 9.95 -8.63
C VAL A 196 -40.68 9.01 -9.62
N VAL A 197 -40.96 7.71 -9.43
CA VAL A 197 -40.44 6.55 -10.17
C VAL A 197 -40.97 6.55 -11.61
N ALA A 198 -40.10 6.49 -12.61
CA ALA A 198 -40.49 6.25 -14.00
C ALA A 198 -39.53 5.27 -14.68
N SER A 199 -40.11 4.18 -15.18
CA SER A 199 -39.49 3.11 -15.96
C SER A 199 -38.80 3.64 -17.21
N GLY A 200 -37.53 3.30 -17.40
CA GLY A 200 -36.78 3.61 -18.62
C GLY A 200 -37.22 2.76 -19.84
N PRO A 201 -37.04 3.26 -21.06
CA PRO A 201 -37.45 2.59 -22.30
C PRO A 201 -36.54 1.38 -22.64
N GLY A 202 -37.17 0.29 -23.09
CA GLY A 202 -36.53 -0.98 -23.38
C GLY A 202 -35.52 -0.95 -24.53
N LEU A 203 -34.56 -1.86 -24.45
CA LEU A 203 -33.50 -2.08 -25.42
C LEU A 203 -34.09 -2.72 -26.70
N VAL A 204 -34.02 -2.00 -27.83
CA VAL A 204 -34.39 -2.54 -29.15
C VAL A 204 -33.13 -3.13 -29.78
N ILE A 205 -33.12 -4.44 -29.99
CA ILE A 205 -32.08 -5.17 -30.72
C ILE A 205 -32.54 -5.26 -32.18
N HIS A 206 -31.71 -4.79 -33.10
CA HIS A 206 -31.90 -5.00 -34.53
C HIS A 206 -31.09 -6.23 -34.95
N ASP A 207 -31.79 -7.26 -35.42
CA ASP A 207 -31.20 -8.41 -36.11
C ASP A 207 -31.01 -8.00 -37.58
N ASP A 208 -29.75 -7.89 -38.02
CA ASP A 208 -29.39 -7.72 -39.44
C ASP A 208 -29.09 -9.11 -40.04
N ASP A 209 -29.83 -9.45 -41.11
CA ASP A 209 -29.57 -10.56 -42.04
C ASP A 209 -28.34 -10.32 -42.94
#